data_AF-A2STY6-F1
#
_entry.id   AF-A2STY6-F1
#
_cell.length_a   1.000
_cell.length_b   1.000
_cell.length_c   1.000
_cell.angle_alpha   90.00
_cell.angle_beta   90.00
_cell.angle_gamma   90.00
#
_symmetry.space_group_name_H-M   'P 1'
#
loop_
_entity.id
_entity.type
_entity.pdbx_description
1 polymer ?
#
loop_
_entity_poly.entity_id
_entity_poly.type
_entity_poly.pdbx_seq_one_letter_code
_entity_poly.pdbx_strand_id
1 'polypeptide(L)'
;MKKNTFYIICGLLAVLLLLLFWLSIELSSPVIIAVSILIAAVLFFVLKKRVTDLVMDERSVLIDMKTAAATIKASVVLFLTVNLATIVYVFSGPLGFQSFTYHRQNDMMLPAGSLESVPYFPVPPETIPISQLGLFAVLQLILIVAALFIYVGFRFYYARKFGVWGEDEE
;
A
#
# COMPACT_ATOMS: atom_id res chain seq x y z
N MET A 1 -15.03 -21.94 -16.35
CA MET A 1 -15.26 -22.19 -14.90
C MET A 1 -16.56 -21.50 -14.49
N LYS A 2 -17.41 -22.18 -13.71
CA LYS A 2 -18.69 -21.63 -13.25
C LYS A 2 -18.45 -20.44 -12.31
N LYS A 3 -19.36 -19.46 -12.33
CA LYS A 3 -19.30 -18.23 -11.52
C LYS A 3 -19.16 -18.51 -10.01
N ASN A 4 -19.88 -19.50 -9.50
CA ASN A 4 -19.82 -19.87 -8.07
C ASN A 4 -18.44 -20.39 -7.66
N THR A 5 -17.80 -21.21 -8.50
CA THR A 5 -16.45 -21.73 -8.25
C THR A 5 -15.41 -20.61 -8.24
N PHE A 6 -15.58 -19.58 -9.10
CA PHE A 6 -14.70 -18.41 -9.12
C PHE A 6 -14.72 -17.65 -7.80
N TYR A 7 -15.90 -17.40 -7.23
CA TYR A 7 -16.02 -16.69 -5.95
C TYR A 7 -15.47 -17.49 -4.78
N ILE A 8 -15.67 -18.81 -4.76
CA ILE A 8 -15.10 -19.68 -3.71
C ILE A 8 -13.56 -19.63 -3.77
N ILE A 9 -12.97 -19.72 -4.96
CA ILE A 9 -11.52 -19.64 -5.12
C ILE A 9 -11.01 -18.26 -4.68
N CYS A 10 -11.69 -17.16 -5.05
CA CYS A 10 -11.31 -15.83 -4.59
C CYS A 10 -11.37 -15.69 -3.07
N GLY A 11 -12.41 -16.25 -2.44
CA GLY A 11 -12.53 -16.26 -0.98
C GLY A 11 -11.39 -17.04 -0.32
N LEU A 12 -11.05 -18.21 -0.84
CA LEU A 12 -9.91 -19.01 -0.35
C LEU A 12 -8.57 -18.27 -0.52
N LEU A 13 -8.41 -17.56 -1.64
CA LEU A 13 -7.22 -16.74 -1.92
C LEU A 13 -7.11 -15.57 -0.91
N ALA A 14 -8.23 -14.95 -0.54
CA ALA A 14 -8.26 -13.91 0.49
C ALA A 14 -7.86 -14.45 1.88
N VAL A 15 -8.36 -15.64 2.26
CA VAL A 15 -7.95 -16.30 3.51
C VAL A 15 -6.46 -16.65 3.50
N LEU A 16 -5.95 -17.17 2.37
CA LEU A 16 -4.52 -17.47 2.21
C LEU A 16 -3.66 -16.22 2.36
N LEU A 17 -4.07 -15.09 1.77
CA LEU A 17 -3.37 -13.80 1.94
C LEU A 17 -3.34 -13.35 3.40
N LEU A 18 -4.43 -13.54 4.15
CA LEU A 18 -4.48 -13.23 5.58
C LEU A 18 -3.45 -14.07 6.37
N LEU A 19 -3.33 -15.36 6.06
CA LEU A 19 -2.34 -16.24 6.68
C LEU A 19 -0.90 -15.83 6.33
N LEU A 20 -0.64 -15.47 5.08
CA LEU A 20 0.66 -14.98 4.63
C LEU A 20 1.02 -13.63 5.26
N PHE A 21 0.02 -12.77 5.49
CA PHE A 21 0.20 -11.53 6.24
C PHE A 21 0.58 -11.81 7.69
N TRP A 22 -0.13 -12.71 8.37
CA TRP A 22 0.22 -13.12 9.73
C TRP A 22 1.64 -13.68 9.82
N LEU A 23 2.01 -14.56 8.88
CA LEU A 23 3.36 -15.11 8.76
C LEU A 23 4.42 -14.02 8.51
N SER A 24 4.09 -13.00 7.71
CA SER A 24 4.97 -11.86 7.44
C SER A 24 5.25 -11.03 8.70
N ILE A 25 4.26 -10.89 9.60
CA ILE A 25 4.44 -10.25 10.91
C ILE A 25 5.35 -11.10 11.79
N GLU A 26 5.07 -12.40 11.90
CA GLU A 26 5.82 -13.31 12.78
C GLU A 26 7.30 -13.38 12.40
N LEU A 27 7.60 -13.39 11.09
CA LEU A 27 8.96 -13.39 10.56
C LEU A 27 9.57 -11.99 10.41
N SER A 28 8.86 -10.93 10.78
CA SER A 28 9.27 -9.52 10.61
C SER A 28 9.80 -9.22 9.20
N SER A 29 9.27 -9.89 8.18
CA SER A 29 9.76 -9.83 6.81
C SER A 29 8.67 -9.26 5.89
N PRO A 30 8.76 -7.97 5.49
CA PRO A 30 7.76 -7.33 4.64
C PRO A 30 7.76 -7.87 3.20
N VAL A 31 8.83 -8.57 2.79
CA VAL A 31 8.97 -9.15 1.45
C VAL A 31 7.92 -10.24 1.21
N ILE A 32 7.60 -11.03 2.24
CA ILE A 32 6.66 -12.15 2.16
C ILE A 32 5.29 -11.66 1.71
N ILE A 33 4.75 -10.63 2.38
CA ILE A 33 3.43 -10.10 2.02
C ILE A 33 3.46 -9.39 0.67
N ALA A 34 4.53 -8.67 0.34
CA ALA A 34 4.65 -7.97 -0.94
C ALA A 34 4.61 -8.93 -2.13
N VAL A 35 5.40 -10.00 -2.08
CA VAL A 35 5.43 -11.04 -3.14
C VAL A 35 4.10 -11.78 -3.20
N SER A 36 3.49 -12.08 -2.05
CA SER A 36 2.21 -12.78 -1.97
C SER A 36 1.09 -11.99 -2.65
N ILE A 37 1.02 -10.67 -2.44
CA ILE A 37 0.04 -9.79 -3.09
C ILE A 37 0.24 -9.78 -4.61
N LEU A 38 1.48 -9.69 -5.10
CA LEU A 38 1.76 -9.71 -6.54
C LEU A 38 1.33 -11.03 -7.18
N ILE A 39 1.69 -12.16 -6.55
CA ILE A 39 1.29 -13.49 -7.02
C ILE A 39 -0.24 -13.60 -7.02
N ALA A 40 -0.90 -13.16 -5.95
CA ALA A 40 -2.35 -13.18 -5.84
C ALA A 40 -3.03 -12.37 -6.95
N ALA A 41 -2.51 -11.18 -7.27
CA ALA A 41 -3.03 -10.34 -8.36
C ALA A 41 -2.90 -11.03 -9.74
N VAL A 42 -1.75 -11.65 -10.01
CA VAL A 42 -1.53 -12.43 -11.24
C VAL A 42 -2.48 -13.62 -11.30
N LEU A 43 -2.62 -14.37 -10.20
CA LEU A 43 -3.50 -15.53 -10.10
C LEU A 43 -4.95 -15.14 -10.34
N PHE A 44 -5.39 -14.03 -9.73
CA PHE A 44 -6.72 -13.47 -9.93
C PHE A 44 -6.98 -13.13 -11.40
N PHE A 45 -6.02 -12.50 -12.08
CA PHE A 45 -6.15 -12.15 -13.50
C PHE A 45 -6.25 -13.39 -14.39
N VAL A 46 -5.45 -14.43 -14.12
CA VAL A 46 -5.52 -15.71 -14.84
C VAL A 46 -6.85 -16.43 -14.59
N LEU A 47 -7.32 -16.45 -13.34
CA LEU A 47 -8.60 -17.06 -12.97
C LEU A 47 -9.78 -16.34 -13.63
N LYS A 48 -9.76 -15.01 -13.69
CA LYS A 48 -10.79 -14.20 -14.34
C LYS A 48 -10.97 -14.59 -15.81
N LYS A 49 -9.87 -14.82 -16.54
CA LYS A 49 -9.91 -15.26 -17.96
C LYS A 49 -10.55 -16.64 -18.16
N ARG A 50 -10.64 -17.46 -17.11
CA ARG A 50 -11.19 -18.82 -17.17
C ARG A 50 -12.69 -18.88 -16.90
N VAL A 51 -13.35 -17.76 -16.58
CA VAL A 51 -14.79 -17.69 -16.28
C VAL A 51 -15.60 -17.57 -17.57
N THR A 52 -16.63 -18.41 -17.73
CA THR A 52 -17.32 -18.60 -19.02
C THR A 52 -18.79 -18.15 -19.01
N ASP A 53 -19.42 -18.04 -17.83
CA ASP A 53 -20.86 -17.69 -17.65
C ASP A 53 -21.11 -16.22 -17.27
N LEU A 54 -20.38 -15.27 -17.87
CA LEU A 54 -20.64 -13.85 -17.64
C LEU A 54 -21.70 -13.34 -18.64
N VAL A 55 -22.98 -13.49 -18.27
CA VAL A 55 -24.05 -12.74 -18.94
C VAL A 55 -23.91 -11.28 -18.52
N MET A 56 -23.38 -10.44 -19.42
CA MET A 56 -23.23 -9.01 -19.18
C MET A 56 -24.26 -8.26 -20.04
N ASP A 57 -25.22 -7.63 -19.38
CA ASP A 57 -26.08 -6.62 -19.98
C ASP A 57 -25.29 -5.31 -20.13
N GLU A 58 -25.58 -4.53 -21.18
CA GLU A 58 -24.93 -3.24 -21.45
C GLU A 58 -25.05 -2.31 -20.24
N ARG A 59 -26.21 -2.30 -19.58
CA ARG A 59 -26.43 -1.53 -18.35
C ARG A 59 -25.54 -2.01 -17.20
N SER A 60 -25.36 -3.32 -17.03
CA SER A 60 -24.46 -3.88 -16.00
C SER A 60 -23.01 -3.51 -16.25
N VAL A 61 -22.57 -3.49 -17.52
CA VAL A 61 -21.22 -3.05 -17.90
C VAL A 61 -20.99 -1.59 -17.50
N LEU A 62 -21.95 -0.71 -17.76
CA LEU A 62 -21.86 0.71 -17.40
C LEU A 62 -21.78 0.91 -15.88
N ILE A 63 -22.57 0.16 -15.10
CA ILE A 63 -22.55 0.20 -13.63
C ILE A 63 -21.19 -0.28 -13.08
N ASP A 64 -20.68 -1.40 -13.59
CA ASP A 64 -19.40 -1.96 -13.16
C ASP A 64 -18.25 -0.98 -13.47
N MET A 65 -18.30 -0.29 -14.61
CA MET A 65 -17.28 0.71 -14.97
C MET A 65 -17.36 1.99 -14.12
N LYS A 66 -18.57 2.50 -13.82
CA LYS A 66 -18.75 3.67 -12.93
C LYS A 66 -18.25 3.34 -11.52
N THR A 67 -18.56 2.14 -11.03
CA THR A 67 -18.09 1.63 -9.73
C THR A 67 -16.57 1.43 -9.74
N ALA A 68 -15.99 0.87 -10.80
CA ALA A 68 -14.54 0.71 -10.93
C ALA A 68 -13.81 2.06 -10.93
N ALA A 69 -14.35 3.08 -11.61
CA ALA A 69 -13.76 4.41 -11.61
C ALA A 69 -13.79 5.06 -10.21
N ALA A 70 -14.90 4.93 -9.48
CA ALA A 70 -15.03 5.44 -8.12
C ALA A 70 -14.06 4.74 -7.14
N THR A 71 -13.98 3.41 -7.22
CA THR A 71 -13.08 2.61 -6.35
C THR A 71 -11.60 2.88 -6.64
N ILE A 72 -11.21 3.08 -7.90
CA ILE A 72 -9.84 3.50 -8.26
C ILE A 72 -9.53 4.88 -7.65
N LYS A 73 -10.42 5.86 -7.78
CA LYS A 73 -10.23 7.18 -7.17
C LYS A 73 -10.02 7.07 -5.65
N ALA A 74 -10.91 6.35 -4.96
CA ALA A 74 -10.80 6.14 -3.52
C ALA A 74 -9.50 5.42 -3.13
N SER A 75 -9.13 4.36 -3.87
CA SER A 75 -7.90 3.61 -3.65
C SER A 75 -6.66 4.47 -3.82
N VAL A 76 -6.61 5.34 -4.83
CA VAL A 76 -5.47 6.23 -5.07
C VAL A 76 -5.33 7.25 -3.95
N VAL A 77 -6.44 7.85 -3.51
CA VAL A 77 -6.43 8.81 -2.38
C VAL A 77 -5.95 8.14 -1.10
N LEU A 78 -6.50 6.96 -0.76
CA LEU A 78 -6.10 6.21 0.43
C LEU A 78 -4.63 5.81 0.34
N PHE A 79 -4.20 5.25 -0.79
CA PHE A 79 -2.82 4.86 -1.02
C PHE A 79 -1.88 6.07 -0.87
N LEU A 80 -2.16 7.19 -1.53
CA LEU A 80 -1.32 8.37 -1.46
C LEU A 80 -1.26 8.94 -0.04
N THR A 81 -2.39 8.97 0.67
CA THR A 81 -2.45 9.48 2.06
C THR A 81 -1.60 8.64 3.00
N VAL A 82 -1.76 7.32 2.97
CA VAL A 82 -1.01 6.41 3.85
C VAL A 82 0.49 6.45 3.51
N ASN A 83 0.86 6.39 2.23
CA ASN A 83 2.26 6.38 1.83
C ASN A 83 2.95 7.73 2.07
N LEU A 84 2.26 8.85 1.87
CA LEU A 84 2.81 10.17 2.18
C LEU A 84 3.04 10.33 3.69
N ALA A 85 2.11 9.86 4.52
CA ALA A 85 2.30 9.84 5.98
C ALA A 85 3.52 8.99 6.38
N THR A 86 3.71 7.82 5.76
CA THR A 86 4.90 6.98 6.00
C THR A 86 6.19 7.68 5.57
N ILE A 87 6.21 8.33 4.39
CA ILE A 87 7.38 9.08 3.91
C ILE A 87 7.71 10.21 4.90
N VAL A 88 6.71 10.98 5.33
CA VAL A 88 6.91 12.05 6.31
C VAL A 88 7.50 11.47 7.60
N TYR A 89 6.98 10.35 8.09
CA TYR A 89 7.48 9.68 9.30
C TYR A 89 8.91 9.13 9.15
N VAL A 90 9.27 8.59 7.98
CA VAL A 90 10.60 8.02 7.73
C VAL A 90 11.65 9.12 7.49
N PHE A 91 11.29 10.20 6.80
CA PHE A 91 12.20 11.30 6.46
C PHE A 91 12.26 12.42 7.51
N SER A 92 11.28 12.55 8.39
CA SER A 92 11.28 13.55 9.47
C SER A 92 12.47 13.40 10.42
N GLY A 93 12.89 12.16 10.71
CA GLY A 93 14.05 11.87 11.55
C GLY A 93 15.37 12.33 10.91
N PRO A 94 15.75 11.81 9.72
CA PRO A 94 16.97 12.21 9.02
C PRO A 94 17.05 13.70 8.68
N LEU A 95 15.90 14.36 8.43
CA LEU A 95 15.84 15.80 8.11
C LEU A 95 15.79 16.69 9.37
N GLY A 96 15.78 16.12 10.57
CA GLY A 96 15.82 16.88 11.83
C GLY A 96 14.50 17.55 12.21
N PHE A 97 13.37 17.21 11.56
CA PHE A 97 12.06 17.75 11.89
C PHE A 97 11.39 17.02 13.08
N GLN A 98 11.82 15.80 13.38
CA GLN A 98 11.39 15.04 14.56
C GLN A 98 12.59 14.65 15.43
N SER A 99 12.79 15.41 16.50
CA SER A 99 13.69 15.04 17.60
C SER A 99 12.92 14.19 18.60
N PHE A 100 12.70 12.90 18.33
CA PHE A 100 12.31 12.01 19.42
C PHE A 100 13.52 11.94 20.34
N THR A 101 13.48 12.55 21.51
CA THR A 101 14.53 12.44 22.51
C THR A 101 14.00 11.61 23.67
N TYR A 102 14.78 10.64 24.13
CA TYR A 102 14.52 10.00 25.42
C TYR A 102 15.57 10.50 26.40
N HIS A 103 15.14 10.72 27.64
CA HIS A 103 16.07 11.09 28.69
C HIS A 103 16.71 9.81 29.24
N ARG A 104 18.00 9.63 28.97
CA ARG A 104 18.80 8.61 29.62
C ARG A 104 19.50 9.25 30.81
N GLN A 105 19.44 8.59 31.96
CA GLN A 105 20.26 8.97 33.10
C GLN A 105 21.71 8.66 32.76
N ASN A 106 22.55 9.69 32.70
CA ASN A 106 23.98 9.52 32.43
C ASN A 106 24.64 8.79 33.60
N ASP A 107 25.71 8.05 33.32
CA ASP A 107 26.38 7.18 34.31
C ASP A 107 26.63 7.89 35.64
N MET A 108 26.54 7.10 36.72
CA MET A 108 26.53 7.43 38.16
C MET A 108 27.68 8.31 38.71
N MET A 109 28.56 8.87 37.87
CA MET A 109 29.77 9.59 38.28
C MET A 109 29.69 11.11 38.22
N LEU A 110 28.58 11.72 37.77
CA LEU A 110 28.38 13.17 37.79
C LEU A 110 27.39 13.60 38.89
N PRO A 111 27.64 14.73 39.59
CA PRO A 111 26.80 15.16 40.69
C PRO A 111 25.44 15.64 40.16
N ALA A 112 24.37 15.04 40.69
CA ALA A 112 22.97 15.43 40.58
C ALA A 112 22.41 15.68 39.16
N GLY A 113 21.91 14.61 38.53
CA GLY A 113 20.69 14.72 37.72
C GLY A 113 20.83 15.24 36.29
N SER A 114 22.00 15.15 35.65
CA SER A 114 22.09 15.45 34.22
C SER A 114 21.37 14.37 33.40
N LEU A 115 20.09 14.63 33.06
CA LEU A 115 19.34 13.87 32.07
C LEU A 115 19.93 14.18 30.69
N GLU A 116 20.61 13.21 30.08
CA GLU A 116 21.07 13.37 28.70
C GLU A 116 19.88 13.12 27.77
N SER A 117 19.54 14.10 26.94
CA SER A 117 18.55 13.95 25.87
C SER A 117 19.21 13.28 24.67
N VAL A 118 19.11 11.96 24.59
CA VAL A 118 19.65 11.20 23.46
C VAL A 118 18.59 11.15 22.36
N PRO A 119 18.93 11.47 21.09
CA PRO A 119 18.01 11.28 19.98
C PRO A 119 17.63 9.79 19.88
N TYR A 120 16.38 9.49 20.20
CA TYR A 120 15.69 8.24 19.92
C TYR A 120 15.38 8.19 18.43
N PHE A 121 15.99 7.29 17.68
CA PHE A 121 15.35 6.84 16.46
C PHE A 121 14.33 5.76 16.87
N PRO A 122 13.04 5.84 16.45
CA PRO A 122 12.03 4.86 16.83
C PRO A 122 12.35 3.43 16.39
N VAL A 123 13.39 3.27 15.57
CA VAL A 123 14.00 2.00 15.21
C VAL A 123 15.46 2.05 15.68
N PRO A 124 15.86 1.24 16.67
CA PRO A 124 17.26 1.07 17.00
C PRO A 124 18.03 0.71 15.72
N PRO A 125 19.19 1.31 15.43
CA PRO A 125 19.98 0.98 14.24
C PRO A 125 20.40 -0.51 14.17
N GLU A 126 20.22 -1.25 15.28
CA GLU A 126 20.44 -2.68 15.40
C GLU A 126 19.31 -3.55 14.80
N THR A 127 18.07 -3.05 14.69
CA THR A 127 16.92 -3.85 14.23
C THR A 127 16.64 -3.73 12.74
N ILE A 128 16.86 -2.55 12.15
CA ILE A 128 16.76 -2.33 10.70
C ILE A 128 17.89 -1.37 10.29
N PRO A 129 18.85 -1.81 9.46
CA PRO A 129 19.92 -0.92 9.01
C PRO A 129 19.33 0.25 8.22
N ILE A 130 19.89 1.45 8.42
CA ILE A 130 19.45 2.70 7.77
C ILE A 130 19.38 2.55 6.23
N SER A 131 20.21 1.69 5.65
CA SER A 131 20.18 1.35 4.22
C SER A 131 18.89 0.63 3.79
N GLN A 132 18.35 -0.27 4.61
CA GLN A 132 17.08 -0.94 4.34
C GLN A 132 15.89 0.00 4.53
N LEU A 133 15.95 0.92 5.50
CA LEU A 133 14.94 1.97 5.68
C LEU A 133 14.89 2.91 4.46
N GLY A 134 16.07 3.33 3.97
CA GLY A 134 16.19 4.14 2.76
C GLY A 134 15.71 3.41 1.50
N LEU A 135 16.04 2.13 1.36
CA LEU A 135 15.58 1.32 0.22
C LEU A 135 14.05 1.13 0.23
N PHE A 136 13.46 0.90 1.41
CA PHE A 136 12.01 0.84 1.58
C PHE A 136 11.34 2.16 1.19
N ALA A 137 11.88 3.30 1.62
CA ALA A 137 11.37 4.61 1.27
C ALA A 137 11.47 4.90 -0.25
N VAL A 138 12.57 4.50 -0.89
CA VAL A 138 12.73 4.62 -2.35
C VAL A 138 11.74 3.73 -3.10
N LEU A 139 11.57 2.48 -2.68
CA LEU A 139 10.55 1.58 -3.24
C LEU A 139 9.15 2.18 -3.08
N GLN A 140 8.86 2.77 -1.92
CA GLN A 140 7.58 3.40 -1.63
C GLN A 140 7.33 4.61 -2.54
N LEU A 141 8.36 5.45 -2.78
CA LEU A 141 8.29 6.56 -3.74
C LEU A 141 8.01 6.05 -5.16
N ILE A 142 8.71 5.00 -5.60
CA ILE A 142 8.49 4.38 -6.92
C ILE A 142 7.04 3.89 -7.05
N LEU A 143 6.49 3.29 -6.00
CA LEU A 143 5.09 2.82 -6.00
C LEU A 143 4.09 3.98 -6.07
N ILE A 144 4.34 5.11 -5.39
CA ILE A 144 3.51 6.33 -5.52
C ILE A 144 3.52 6.83 -6.96
N VAL A 145 4.71 6.93 -7.56
CA VAL A 145 4.84 7.39 -8.95
C VAL A 145 4.12 6.43 -9.90
N ALA A 146 4.31 5.12 -9.73
CA ALA A 146 3.61 4.11 -10.53
C ALA A 146 2.08 4.18 -10.37
N ALA A 147 1.57 4.36 -9.15
CA ALA A 147 0.14 4.51 -8.88
C ALA A 147 -0.43 5.76 -9.56
N LEU A 148 0.32 6.87 -9.56
CA LEU A 148 -0.08 8.11 -10.24
C LEU A 148 -0.14 7.91 -11.77
N PHE A 149 0.84 7.23 -12.36
CA PHE A 149 0.80 6.87 -13.78
C PHE A 149 -0.38 5.95 -14.13
N ILE A 150 -0.67 4.95 -13.28
CA ILE A 150 -1.83 4.07 -13.48
C ILE A 150 -3.13 4.87 -13.42
N TYR A 151 -3.26 5.79 -12.45
CA TYR A 151 -4.42 6.66 -12.33
C TYR A 151 -4.61 7.54 -13.57
N VAL A 152 -3.55 8.23 -14.02
CA VAL A 152 -3.57 9.08 -15.21
C VAL A 152 -3.90 8.26 -16.46
N GLY A 153 -3.27 7.10 -16.62
CA GLY A 153 -3.54 6.18 -17.74
C GLY A 153 -4.99 5.70 -17.76
N PHE A 154 -5.54 5.33 -16.61
CA PHE A 154 -6.95 4.95 -16.48
C PHE A 154 -7.88 6.12 -16.81
N ARG A 155 -7.58 7.32 -16.31
CA ARG A 155 -8.35 8.55 -16.58
C ARG A 155 -8.33 8.89 -18.07
N PHE A 156 -7.19 8.74 -18.74
CA PHE A 156 -7.08 8.97 -20.18
C PHE A 156 -7.84 7.92 -21.01
N TYR A 157 -7.73 6.63 -20.64
CA TYR A 157 -8.51 5.56 -21.26
C TYR A 157 -10.01 5.80 -21.13
N TYR A 158 -10.46 6.17 -19.93
CA TYR A 158 -11.87 6.42 -19.65
C TYR A 158 -12.39 7.64 -20.43
N ALA A 159 -11.66 8.76 -20.40
CA ALA A 159 -12.02 9.97 -21.13
C ALA A 159 -12.10 9.73 -22.64
N ARG A 160 -11.17 8.94 -23.22
CA ARG A 160 -11.19 8.60 -24.64
C ARG A 160 -12.38 7.73 -25.03
N LYS A 161 -12.78 6.79 -24.18
CA LYS A 161 -13.84 5.83 -24.50
C LYS A 161 -15.25 6.41 -24.36
N PHE A 162 -15.44 7.37 -23.45
CA PHE A 162 -16.78 7.89 -23.13
C PHE A 162 -16.93 9.41 -23.30
N GLY A 163 -15.89 10.14 -23.72
CA GLY A 163 -16.01 11.57 -24.07
C GLY A 163 -16.23 12.53 -22.90
N VAL A 164 -16.45 12.03 -21.68
CA VAL A 164 -16.70 12.87 -20.50
C VAL A 164 -15.37 13.41 -19.94
N TRP A 165 -14.97 14.59 -20.43
CA TRP A 165 -14.37 15.57 -19.53
C TRP A 165 -15.52 16.07 -18.64
N GLY A 166 -15.26 16.21 -17.33
CA GLY A 166 -16.32 16.28 -16.31
C GLY A 166 -17.44 17.26 -16.61
N GLU A 167 -18.60 16.96 -16.01
CA GLU A 167 -19.91 17.62 -16.20
C GLU A 167 -20.51 17.16 -17.53
N ASP A 168 -21.40 16.17 -17.51
CA ASP A 168 -22.81 16.46 -17.30
C ASP A 168 -23.58 15.39 -16.51
N GLU A 169 -24.60 15.89 -15.80
CA GLU A 169 -25.76 15.22 -15.18
C GLU A 169 -25.59 14.58 -13.78
N GLU A 170 -26.02 15.40 -12.79
CA GLU A 170 -26.66 15.12 -11.48
C GLU A 170 -26.03 14.10 -10.51
#